data_AF-A0A842VAU0-F1
#
_entry.id   AF-A0A842VAU0-F1
#
_cell.length_a   1.000
_cell.length_b   1.000
_cell.length_c   1.000
_cell.angle_alpha   90.00
_cell.angle_beta   90.00
_cell.angle_gamma   90.00
#
_symmetry.space_group_name_H-M   'P 1'
#
loop_
_entity.id
_entity.type
_entity.pdbx_description
1 polymer ?
#
loop_
_entity_poly.entity_id
_entity_poly.type
_entity_poly.pdbx_seq_one_letter_code
_entity_poly.pdbx_strand_id
1 'polypeptide(L)'
;MKTSEKIFFLLVVVGTLCHIIFLPFYPDSITLIMNWISIPFYSVLGYLGLKFFEQKAGFPDMLEESITRKERLVFPIILGIIFGIGAIIFDVLNPFKVPRLPFPISIPYWIFVAIFDEFFWRLFLLTFLIWLFSYKILKGEKHNLVFWIIIFAEAGLYMLLQISMFLQFVGSLTPILIFQIIIVSGGFVIVACYCYKKGGFLAVLTLRLTQYLLYHIIYGA
;
A
#
# COMPACT_ATOMS: atom_id res chain seq x y z
N MET A 1 14.99 -18.93 10.86
CA MET A 1 14.27 -17.87 10.11
C MET A 1 13.15 -18.51 9.32
N LYS A 2 11.90 -18.14 9.59
CA LYS A 2 10.74 -18.63 8.82
C LYS A 2 10.85 -18.20 7.36
N THR A 3 10.19 -18.90 6.44
CA THR A 3 10.23 -18.54 5.00
C THR A 3 9.69 -17.12 4.75
N SER A 4 8.68 -16.68 5.48
CA SER A 4 8.13 -15.31 5.40
C SER A 4 9.11 -14.24 5.86
N GLU A 5 9.94 -14.52 6.86
CA GLU A 5 11.01 -13.61 7.28
C GLU A 5 12.07 -13.47 6.16
N LYS A 6 12.42 -14.57 5.48
CA LYS A 6 13.32 -14.53 4.31
C LYS A 6 12.75 -13.65 3.20
N ILE A 7 11.46 -13.78 2.90
CA ILE A 7 10.78 -12.97 1.90
C ILE A 7 10.74 -11.51 2.32
N PHE A 8 10.41 -11.23 3.57
CA PHE A 8 10.41 -9.88 4.11
C PHE A 8 11.79 -9.20 3.91
N PHE A 9 12.88 -9.86 4.31
CA PHE A 9 14.23 -9.31 4.11
C PHE A 9 14.60 -9.20 2.63
N LEU A 10 14.16 -10.14 1.78
CA LEU A 10 14.33 -10.00 0.33
C LEU A 10 13.62 -8.75 -0.20
N LEU A 11 12.38 -8.48 0.24
CA LEU A 11 11.64 -7.27 -0.12
C LEU A 11 12.33 -6.00 0.37
N VAL A 12 12.90 -6.00 1.58
CA VAL A 12 13.72 -4.88 2.09
C VAL A 12 14.93 -4.63 1.18
N VAL A 13 15.64 -5.70 0.79
CA VAL A 13 16.79 -5.60 -0.12
C VAL A 13 16.36 -5.07 -1.48
N VAL A 14 15.30 -5.62 -2.08
CA VAL A 14 14.77 -5.18 -3.38
C VAL A 14 14.35 -3.72 -3.33
N GLY A 15 13.59 -3.31 -2.31
CA GLY A 15 13.17 -1.92 -2.12
C GLY A 15 14.38 -0.99 -1.98
N THR A 16 15.37 -1.36 -1.16
CA THR A 16 16.59 -0.56 -0.95
C THR A 16 17.41 -0.41 -2.24
N LEU A 17 17.56 -1.49 -3.01
CA LEU A 17 18.22 -1.44 -4.33
C LEU A 17 17.47 -0.52 -5.29
N CYS A 18 16.13 -0.62 -5.31
CA CYS A 18 15.31 0.30 -6.10
C CYS A 18 15.55 1.76 -5.69
N HIS A 19 15.59 2.06 -4.38
CA HIS A 19 15.91 3.39 -3.87
C HIS A 19 17.25 3.91 -4.37
N ILE A 20 18.31 3.10 -4.26
CA ILE A 20 19.65 3.44 -4.75
C ILE A 20 19.63 3.77 -6.24
N ILE A 21 18.88 3.00 -7.04
CA ILE A 21 18.81 3.18 -8.50
C ILE A 21 18.16 4.51 -8.88
N PHE A 22 17.05 4.90 -8.23
CA PHE A 22 16.36 6.15 -8.60
C PHE A 22 16.85 7.39 -7.86
N LEU A 23 17.66 7.24 -6.80
CA LEU A 23 18.17 8.35 -5.99
C LEU A 23 18.86 9.47 -6.78
N PRO A 24 19.64 9.22 -7.86
CA PRO A 24 20.26 10.30 -8.64
C PRO A 24 19.25 11.15 -9.43
N PHE A 25 18.02 10.67 -9.60
CA PHE A 25 16.99 11.28 -10.47
C PHE A 25 15.95 12.07 -9.68
N TYR A 26 16.28 12.39 -8.43
CA TYR A 26 15.37 12.90 -7.44
C TYR A 26 15.18 14.42 -7.61
N PRO A 27 13.96 14.95 -7.80
CA PRO A 27 13.74 16.39 -7.74
C PRO A 27 13.92 16.87 -6.29
N ASP A 28 14.68 17.96 -6.07
CA ASP A 28 15.05 18.48 -4.74
C ASP A 28 13.85 18.62 -3.77
N SER A 29 12.64 18.86 -4.28
CA SER A 29 11.40 19.08 -3.51
C SER A 29 10.82 17.85 -2.81
N ILE A 30 11.19 16.62 -3.20
CA ILE A 30 10.61 15.38 -2.64
C ILE A 30 11.52 14.80 -1.53
N THR A 31 12.72 15.37 -1.31
CA THR A 31 13.84 14.71 -0.59
C THR A 31 13.57 14.52 0.90
N LEU A 32 12.62 15.28 1.45
CA LEU A 32 12.25 15.24 2.85
C LEU A 32 11.40 14.01 3.23
N ILE A 33 10.57 13.50 2.31
CA ILE A 33 9.61 12.41 2.58
C ILE A 33 10.26 11.02 2.36
N MET A 34 11.22 10.90 1.44
CA MET A 34 11.96 9.65 1.18
C MET A 34 13.44 9.78 1.56
N ASN A 35 13.69 10.36 2.73
CA ASN A 35 15.00 10.36 3.35
C ASN A 35 15.40 8.90 3.66
N TRP A 36 16.68 8.55 3.53
CA TRP A 36 17.28 7.26 3.92
C TRP A 36 16.85 6.72 5.29
N ILE A 37 16.37 7.60 6.19
CA ILE A 37 15.80 7.24 7.50
C ILE A 37 14.47 6.48 7.38
N SER A 38 13.68 6.70 6.33
CA SER A 38 12.37 6.05 6.15
C SER A 38 12.49 4.55 5.91
N ILE A 39 13.54 4.10 5.21
CA ILE A 39 13.79 2.68 4.93
C ILE A 39 13.95 1.85 6.22
N PRO A 40 14.91 2.13 7.11
CA PRO A 40 15.05 1.36 8.34
C PRO A 40 13.81 1.54 9.23
N PHE A 41 13.19 2.72 9.25
CA PHE A 41 11.98 2.94 10.03
C PHE A 41 10.81 2.04 9.58
N TYR A 42 10.43 2.08 8.29
CA TYR A 42 9.37 1.24 7.74
C TYR A 42 9.72 -0.24 7.74
N SER A 43 11.00 -0.59 7.58
CA SER A 43 11.46 -1.98 7.73
C SER A 43 11.28 -2.49 9.16
N VAL A 44 11.63 -1.69 10.17
CA VAL A 44 11.44 -2.07 11.57
C VAL A 44 9.95 -2.21 11.87
N LEU A 45 9.13 -1.24 11.47
CA LEU A 45 7.68 -1.31 11.67
C LEU A 45 7.05 -2.51 10.97
N GLY A 46 7.36 -2.72 9.69
CA GLY A 46 6.89 -3.88 8.92
C GLY A 46 7.31 -5.19 9.56
N TYR A 47 8.55 -5.28 10.04
CA TYR A 47 9.03 -6.47 10.75
C TYR A 47 8.28 -6.71 12.07
N LEU A 48 7.97 -5.64 12.83
CA LEU A 48 7.13 -5.75 14.02
C LEU A 48 5.73 -6.28 13.68
N GLY A 49 5.14 -5.75 12.61
CA GLY A 49 3.87 -6.21 12.05
C GLY A 49 3.87 -7.71 11.76
N LEU A 50 4.81 -8.15 10.92
CA LEU A 50 5.01 -9.55 10.55
C LEU A 50 5.23 -10.45 11.77
N LYS A 51 6.14 -10.04 12.66
CA LYS A 51 6.63 -10.92 13.72
C LYS A 51 5.66 -11.04 14.90
N PHE A 52 4.97 -9.96 15.25
CA PHE A 52 4.24 -9.88 16.51
C PHE A 52 2.73 -9.70 16.36
N PHE A 53 2.25 -9.12 15.26
CA PHE A 53 0.85 -8.67 15.16
C PHE A 53 0.05 -9.43 14.12
N GLU A 54 0.59 -9.73 12.94
CA GLU A 54 -0.12 -10.34 11.80
C GLU A 54 -1.02 -11.51 12.22
N GLN A 55 -0.43 -12.57 12.78
CA GLN A 55 -1.18 -13.76 13.20
C GLN A 55 -2.18 -13.49 14.32
N LYS A 56 -1.83 -12.62 15.28
CA LYS A 56 -2.74 -12.26 16.40
C LYS A 56 -3.89 -11.38 15.96
N ALA A 57 -3.71 -10.63 14.88
CA ALA A 57 -4.72 -9.83 14.22
C ALA A 57 -5.59 -10.67 13.26
N GLY A 58 -5.35 -11.98 13.15
CA GLY A 58 -6.13 -12.90 12.32
C GLY A 58 -5.79 -12.84 10.83
N PHE A 59 -4.60 -12.38 10.48
CA PHE A 59 -4.10 -12.38 9.10
C PHE A 59 -3.22 -13.60 8.85
N PRO A 60 -3.26 -14.16 7.63
CA PRO A 60 -2.45 -15.30 7.25
C PRO A 60 -0.99 -14.90 7.05
N ASP A 61 -0.08 -15.86 7.28
CA ASP A 61 1.36 -15.67 7.03
C ASP A 61 1.64 -15.51 5.51
N MET A 62 2.72 -14.84 5.14
CA MET A 62 3.03 -14.48 3.73
C MET A 62 2.93 -15.66 2.75
N LEU A 63 3.40 -16.84 3.19
CA LEU A 63 3.38 -18.08 2.42
C LEU A 63 2.54 -19.18 3.07
N GLU A 64 1.46 -18.81 3.76
CA GLU A 64 0.60 -19.81 4.37
C GLU A 64 0.07 -20.83 3.34
N GLU A 65 0.28 -22.12 3.59
CA GLU A 65 -0.02 -23.19 2.62
C GLU A 65 -1.52 -23.35 2.35
N SER A 66 -2.36 -22.96 3.30
CA SER A 66 -3.82 -22.99 3.20
C SER A 66 -4.37 -22.02 2.14
N ILE A 67 -3.60 -20.99 1.79
CA ILE A 67 -4.03 -19.92 0.88
C ILE A 67 -3.76 -20.30 -0.57
N THR A 68 -4.81 -20.25 -1.40
CA THR A 68 -4.72 -20.62 -2.79
C THR A 68 -3.95 -19.57 -3.61
N ARG A 69 -3.36 -19.99 -4.75
CA ARG A 69 -2.75 -19.05 -5.71
C ARG A 69 -3.74 -18.01 -6.24
N LYS A 70 -5.04 -18.34 -6.28
CA LYS A 70 -6.08 -17.41 -6.73
C LYS A 70 -6.24 -16.25 -5.76
N GLU A 71 -6.32 -16.53 -4.47
CA GLU A 71 -6.42 -15.52 -3.40
C GLU A 71 -5.15 -14.71 -3.25
N ARG A 72 -3.99 -15.36 -3.38
CA ARG A 72 -2.69 -14.69 -3.23
C ARG A 72 -2.30 -13.82 -4.43
N LEU A 73 -2.66 -14.20 -5.66
CA LEU A 73 -2.15 -13.55 -6.87
C LEU A 73 -3.26 -13.13 -7.83
N VAL A 74 -4.09 -14.07 -8.28
CA VAL A 74 -5.03 -13.81 -9.41
C VAL A 74 -6.06 -12.74 -9.06
N PHE A 75 -6.74 -12.86 -7.92
CA PHE A 75 -7.73 -11.86 -7.50
C PHE A 75 -7.10 -10.49 -7.25
N PRO A 76 -5.97 -10.38 -6.51
CA PRO A 76 -5.23 -9.13 -6.39
C PRO A 76 -4.83 -8.49 -7.72
N ILE A 77 -4.37 -9.26 -8.70
CA ILE A 77 -4.01 -8.75 -10.03
C ILE A 77 -5.23 -8.16 -10.72
N ILE A 78 -6.36 -8.89 -10.75
CA ILE A 78 -7.59 -8.41 -11.39
C ILE A 78 -8.06 -7.10 -10.73
N LEU A 79 -8.07 -7.05 -9.41
CA LEU A 79 -8.46 -5.86 -8.66
C LEU A 79 -7.46 -4.71 -8.92
N GLY A 80 -6.17 -4.99 -9.00
CA GLY A 80 -5.13 -4.02 -9.31
C GLY A 80 -5.30 -3.43 -10.71
N ILE A 81 -5.70 -4.26 -11.67
CA ILE A 81 -6.06 -3.80 -13.02
C ILE A 81 -7.27 -2.86 -12.97
N ILE A 82 -8.33 -3.24 -12.24
CA ILE A 82 -9.54 -2.41 -12.09
C ILE A 82 -9.19 -1.05 -11.49
N PHE A 83 -8.42 -1.02 -10.39
CA PHE A 83 -8.01 0.24 -9.77
C PHE A 83 -7.02 1.04 -10.63
N GLY A 84 -6.12 0.38 -11.34
CA GLY A 84 -5.19 1.02 -12.28
C GLY A 84 -5.92 1.71 -13.43
N ILE A 85 -6.85 1.01 -14.09
CA ILE A 85 -7.69 1.57 -15.15
C ILE A 85 -8.57 2.70 -14.60
N GLY A 86 -9.17 2.51 -13.42
CA GLY A 86 -9.96 3.55 -12.75
C GLY A 86 -9.15 4.82 -12.53
N ALA A 87 -7.91 4.69 -12.02
CA ALA A 87 -7.01 5.81 -11.81
C ALA A 87 -6.70 6.56 -13.13
N ILE A 88 -6.44 5.82 -14.22
CA ILE A 88 -6.19 6.39 -15.55
C ILE A 88 -7.41 7.19 -16.04
N ILE A 89 -8.60 6.60 -15.95
CA ILE A 89 -9.85 7.27 -16.39
C ILE A 89 -10.02 8.59 -15.63
N PHE A 90 -9.85 8.58 -14.31
CA PHE A 90 -9.99 9.80 -13.52
C PHE A 90 -8.89 10.83 -13.83
N ASP A 91 -7.64 10.42 -14.01
CA ASP A 91 -6.57 11.35 -14.39
C ASP A 91 -6.85 11.99 -15.75
N VAL A 92 -7.39 11.25 -16.73
CA VAL A 92 -7.79 11.81 -18.04
C VAL A 92 -8.87 12.88 -17.88
N LEU A 93 -9.88 12.61 -17.05
CA LEU A 93 -11.01 13.53 -16.80
C LEU A 93 -10.64 14.72 -15.91
N ASN A 94 -9.55 14.65 -15.15
CA ASN A 94 -9.13 15.71 -14.25
C ASN A 94 -8.45 16.85 -15.03
N PRO A 95 -8.85 18.12 -14.83
CA PRO A 95 -8.15 19.26 -15.43
C PRO A 95 -6.73 19.44 -14.89
N PHE A 96 -6.47 19.02 -13.65
CA PHE A 96 -5.14 19.07 -13.05
C PHE A 96 -4.46 17.71 -13.20
N LYS A 97 -3.32 17.68 -13.90
CA LYS A 97 -2.56 16.45 -14.12
C LYS A 97 -1.57 16.25 -12.99
N VAL A 98 -1.56 15.03 -12.43
CA VAL A 98 -0.58 14.66 -11.40
C VAL A 98 0.81 14.57 -12.05
N PRO A 99 1.87 15.08 -11.41
CA PRO A 99 3.24 14.93 -11.89
C PRO A 99 3.60 13.46 -12.14
N ARG A 100 4.27 13.19 -13.27
CA ARG A 100 4.65 11.85 -13.70
C ARG A 100 6.16 11.68 -13.61
N LEU A 101 6.60 10.49 -13.20
CA LEU A 101 8.01 10.13 -13.23
C LEU A 101 8.31 9.45 -14.57
N PRO A 102 9.33 9.89 -15.32
CA PRO A 102 9.59 9.35 -16.64
C PRO A 102 10.09 7.91 -16.57
N PHE A 103 9.82 7.15 -17.64
CA PHE A 103 10.44 5.85 -17.86
C PHE A 103 11.96 6.01 -18.15
N PRO A 104 12.84 5.11 -17.67
CA PRO A 104 12.57 3.90 -16.88
C PRO A 104 12.56 4.12 -15.36
N ILE A 105 12.79 5.35 -14.87
CA ILE A 105 12.97 5.66 -13.45
C ILE A 105 11.69 5.41 -12.64
N SER A 106 10.52 5.52 -13.27
CA SER A 106 9.23 5.12 -12.67
C SER A 106 9.22 3.69 -12.13
N ILE A 107 9.91 2.73 -12.76
CA ILE A 107 9.90 1.32 -12.32
C ILE A 107 10.47 1.16 -10.90
N PRO A 108 11.77 1.45 -10.65
CA PRO A 108 12.34 1.28 -9.32
C PRO A 108 11.63 2.18 -8.29
N TYR A 109 11.22 3.38 -8.66
CA TYR A 109 10.50 4.28 -7.74
C TYR A 109 9.20 3.66 -7.23
N TRP A 110 8.32 3.18 -8.11
CA TRP A 110 7.02 2.67 -7.69
C TRP A 110 7.10 1.29 -7.03
N ILE A 111 8.12 0.47 -7.36
CA ILE A 111 8.40 -0.76 -6.61
C ILE A 111 8.80 -0.43 -5.17
N PHE A 112 9.72 0.53 -4.99
CA PHE A 112 10.12 1.00 -3.67
C PHE A 112 8.93 1.50 -2.85
N VAL A 113 8.14 2.42 -3.42
CA VAL A 113 6.97 2.98 -2.74
C VAL A 113 5.99 1.85 -2.38
N ALA A 114 5.67 0.94 -3.30
CA ALA A 114 4.75 -0.15 -3.01
C ALA A 114 5.20 -1.02 -1.83
N ILE A 115 6.49 -1.38 -1.76
CA ILE A 115 6.99 -2.23 -0.67
C ILE A 115 6.89 -1.53 0.68
N PHE A 116 7.44 -0.32 0.79
CA PHE A 116 7.55 0.36 2.07
C PHE A 116 6.23 0.97 2.55
N ASP A 117 5.37 1.41 1.62
CA ASP A 117 4.02 1.87 1.95
C ASP A 117 3.19 0.69 2.49
N GLU A 118 3.28 -0.49 1.88
CA GLU A 118 2.58 -1.67 2.39
C GLU A 118 3.15 -2.20 3.72
N PHE A 119 4.46 -2.07 3.95
CA PHE A 119 5.05 -2.37 5.27
C PHE A 119 4.44 -1.52 6.37
N PHE A 120 4.30 -0.22 6.12
CA PHE A 120 3.74 0.68 7.10
C PHE A 120 2.23 0.49 7.27
N TRP A 121 1.45 0.63 6.19
CA TRP A 121 -0.01 0.65 6.28
C TRP A 121 -0.60 -0.71 6.62
N ARG A 122 -0.18 -1.77 5.93
CA ARG A 122 -0.85 -3.07 6.02
C ARG A 122 -0.12 -3.95 7.01
N LEU A 123 1.16 -4.19 6.78
CA LEU A 123 1.90 -5.15 7.60
C LEU A 123 1.98 -4.67 9.04
N PHE A 124 2.24 -3.38 9.28
CA PHE A 124 2.30 -2.80 10.62
C PHE A 124 0.98 -2.19 11.10
N LEU A 125 0.55 -1.05 10.56
CA LEU A 125 -0.50 -0.22 11.16
C LEU A 125 -1.83 -0.97 11.28
N LEU A 126 -2.31 -1.59 10.21
CA LEU A 126 -3.54 -2.38 10.21
C LEU A 126 -3.47 -3.53 11.23
N THR A 127 -2.42 -4.35 11.18
CA THR A 127 -2.30 -5.50 12.08
C THR A 127 -2.13 -5.06 13.54
N PHE A 128 -1.35 -4.01 13.79
CA PHE A 128 -1.14 -3.42 15.12
C PHE A 128 -2.46 -2.90 15.70
N LEU A 129 -3.24 -2.12 14.94
CA LEU A 129 -4.49 -1.56 15.43
C LEU A 129 -5.51 -2.68 15.70
N ILE A 130 -5.62 -3.67 14.82
CA ILE A 130 -6.55 -4.80 15.04
C ILE A 130 -6.11 -5.59 16.26
N TRP A 131 -4.83 -5.89 16.39
CA TRP A 131 -4.28 -6.55 17.58
C TRP A 131 -4.56 -5.74 18.85
N LEU A 132 -4.31 -4.43 18.84
CA LEU A 132 -4.51 -3.55 19.99
C LEU A 132 -5.99 -3.51 20.40
N PHE A 133 -6.89 -3.21 19.48
CA PHE A 133 -8.30 -3.03 19.81
C PHE A 133 -9.03 -4.35 19.99
N SER A 134 -8.84 -5.32 19.10
CA SER A 134 -9.54 -6.60 19.20
C SER A 134 -8.94 -7.46 20.29
N TYR A 135 -7.63 -7.74 20.25
CA TYR A 135 -7.02 -8.72 21.16
C TYR A 135 -6.63 -8.11 22.51
N LYS A 136 -6.01 -6.93 22.53
CA LYS A 136 -5.50 -6.35 23.79
C LYS A 136 -6.58 -5.64 24.61
N ILE A 137 -7.46 -4.86 23.98
CA ILE A 137 -8.51 -4.08 24.66
C ILE A 137 -9.79 -4.91 24.82
N LEU A 138 -10.30 -5.49 23.74
CA LEU A 138 -11.57 -6.24 23.75
C LEU A 138 -11.40 -7.75 23.99
N LYS A 139 -10.20 -8.23 24.29
CA LYS A 139 -9.90 -9.63 24.63
C LYS A 139 -10.41 -10.67 23.60
N GLY A 140 -10.43 -10.28 22.33
CA GLY A 140 -10.89 -11.09 21.19
C GLY A 140 -12.37 -10.94 20.87
N GLU A 141 -13.17 -10.25 21.70
CA GLU A 141 -14.57 -10.00 21.41
C GLU A 141 -14.75 -9.04 20.23
N LYS A 142 -15.83 -9.24 19.46
CA LYS A 142 -16.22 -8.37 18.35
C LYS A 142 -15.12 -8.15 17.29
N HIS A 143 -14.21 -9.11 17.12
CA HIS A 143 -13.08 -9.02 16.18
C HIS A 143 -13.48 -8.54 14.77
N ASN A 144 -14.58 -9.08 14.21
CA ASN A 144 -15.05 -8.68 12.89
C ASN A 144 -15.52 -7.21 12.83
N LEU A 145 -16.16 -6.71 13.89
CA LEU A 145 -16.57 -5.31 13.96
C LEU A 145 -15.35 -4.39 14.04
N VAL A 146 -14.37 -4.73 14.88
CA VAL A 146 -13.11 -3.99 15.02
C VAL A 146 -12.36 -3.93 13.69
N PHE A 147 -12.28 -5.06 12.99
CA PHE A 147 -11.69 -5.14 11.65
C PHE A 147 -12.30 -4.12 10.69
N TRP A 148 -13.63 -4.07 10.58
CA TRP A 148 -14.29 -3.12 9.68
C TRP A 148 -14.11 -1.67 10.10
N ILE A 149 -14.23 -1.36 11.40
CA ILE A 149 -14.00 0.00 11.91
C ILE A 149 -12.59 0.48 11.55
N ILE A 150 -11.57 -0.35 11.78
CA ILE A 150 -10.18 0.02 11.49
C ILE A 150 -9.96 0.22 9.99
N ILE A 151 -10.53 -0.63 9.14
CA ILE A 151 -10.40 -0.49 7.69
C ILE A 151 -11.02 0.82 7.19
N PHE A 152 -12.22 1.17 7.66
CA PHE A 152 -12.85 2.43 7.26
C PHE A 152 -12.11 3.65 7.83
N ALA A 153 -11.56 3.54 9.05
CA ALA A 153 -10.72 4.59 9.63
C ALA A 153 -9.42 4.77 8.85
N GLU A 154 -8.74 3.68 8.47
CA GLU A 154 -7.53 3.71 7.65
C GLU A 154 -7.82 4.29 6.26
N ALA A 155 -8.91 3.89 5.61
CA ALA A 155 -9.34 4.46 4.34
C ALA A 155 -9.62 5.96 4.46
N GLY A 156 -10.29 6.39 5.54
CA GLY A 156 -10.51 7.80 5.86
C GLY A 156 -9.21 8.58 6.02
N LEU A 157 -8.28 8.06 6.81
CA LEU A 157 -6.96 8.68 7.01
C LEU A 157 -6.18 8.79 5.70
N TYR A 158 -6.16 7.72 4.91
CA TYR A 158 -5.46 7.70 3.62
C TYR A 158 -6.08 8.72 2.64
N MET A 159 -7.41 8.83 2.59
CA MET A 159 -8.08 9.87 1.77
C MET A 159 -7.69 11.28 2.21
N LEU A 160 -7.63 11.55 3.52
CA LEU A 160 -7.21 12.87 4.03
C LEU A 160 -5.76 13.19 3.64
N LEU A 161 -4.87 12.21 3.70
CA LEU A 161 -3.49 12.36 3.22
C LEU A 161 -3.45 12.65 1.72
N GLN A 162 -4.23 11.94 0.91
CA GLN A 162 -4.29 12.18 -0.54
C GLN A 162 -4.84 13.57 -0.87
N ILE A 163 -5.87 14.03 -0.16
CA ILE A 163 -6.40 15.39 -0.29
C ILE A 163 -5.31 16.43 0.03
N SER A 164 -4.61 16.25 1.15
CA SER A 164 -3.54 17.16 1.56
C SER A 164 -2.41 17.22 0.53
N MET A 165 -1.95 16.06 0.05
CA MET A 165 -0.89 15.97 -0.95
C MET A 165 -1.32 16.61 -2.27
N PHE A 166 -2.56 16.38 -2.72
CA PHE A 166 -3.06 16.97 -3.95
C PHE A 166 -3.14 18.49 -3.88
N LEU A 167 -3.68 19.04 -2.78
CA LEU A 167 -3.76 20.48 -2.55
C LEU A 167 -2.38 21.15 -2.52
N GLN A 168 -1.39 20.46 -1.94
CA GLN A 168 -0.03 20.99 -1.80
C GLN A 168 0.77 20.95 -3.10
N PHE A 169 0.61 19.89 -3.91
CA PHE A 169 1.53 19.61 -5.02
C PHE A 169 0.89 19.63 -6.42
N VAL A 170 -0.44 19.63 -6.53
CA VAL A 170 -1.13 19.48 -7.81
C VAL A 170 -2.08 20.65 -8.08
N GLY A 171 -3.03 20.93 -7.17
CA GLY A 171 -3.97 22.04 -7.37
C GLY A 171 -5.22 21.95 -6.52
N SER A 172 -6.24 22.71 -6.91
CA SER A 172 -7.50 22.82 -6.17
C SER A 172 -8.38 21.57 -6.27
N LEU A 173 -9.19 21.33 -5.23
CA LEU A 173 -10.16 20.23 -5.25
C LEU A 173 -11.32 20.51 -6.20
N THR A 174 -11.66 19.51 -7.01
CA THR A 174 -12.86 19.50 -7.86
C THR A 174 -13.78 18.35 -7.43
N PRO A 175 -15.09 18.39 -7.72
CA PRO A 175 -15.99 17.28 -7.40
C PRO A 175 -15.55 15.95 -7.99
N ILE A 176 -15.01 15.96 -9.23
CA ILE A 176 -14.50 14.75 -9.88
C ILE A 176 -13.28 14.17 -9.17
N LEU A 177 -12.39 15.04 -8.67
CA LEU A 177 -11.24 14.61 -7.88
C LEU A 177 -11.66 14.04 -6.52
N ILE A 178 -12.62 14.66 -5.83
CA ILE A 178 -13.12 14.14 -4.56
C ILE A 178 -13.68 12.72 -4.77
N PHE A 179 -14.45 12.55 -5.85
CA PHE A 179 -14.98 11.24 -6.23
C PHE A 179 -13.87 10.24 -6.58
N GLN A 180 -12.83 10.67 -7.31
CA GLN A 180 -11.63 9.88 -7.57
C GLN A 180 -10.94 9.45 -6.27
N ILE A 181 -10.72 10.36 -5.32
CA ILE A 181 -10.05 10.05 -4.04
C ILE A 181 -10.88 9.02 -3.26
N ILE A 182 -12.20 9.18 -3.21
CA ILE A 182 -13.09 8.22 -2.53
C ILE A 182 -12.94 6.82 -3.15
N ILE A 183 -13.02 6.71 -4.47
CA ILE A 183 -13.00 5.41 -5.14
C ILE A 183 -11.59 4.82 -5.19
N VAL A 184 -10.65 5.54 -5.79
CA VAL A 184 -9.32 5.03 -6.14
C VAL A 184 -8.37 5.04 -4.95
N SER A 185 -8.58 5.90 -3.95
CA SER A 185 -7.76 5.88 -2.73
C SER A 185 -8.48 5.17 -1.58
N GLY A 186 -9.67 5.64 -1.18
CA GLY A 186 -10.44 5.04 -0.09
C GLY A 186 -10.88 3.60 -0.40
N GLY A 187 -11.52 3.40 -1.56
CA GLY A 187 -11.94 2.08 -2.02
C GLY A 187 -10.76 1.12 -2.22
N PHE A 188 -9.63 1.59 -2.71
CA PHE A 188 -8.42 0.78 -2.82
C PHE A 188 -7.95 0.30 -1.45
N VAL A 189 -7.89 1.17 -0.43
CA VAL A 189 -7.47 0.77 0.92
C VAL A 189 -8.36 -0.32 1.48
N ILE A 190 -9.68 -0.19 1.35
CA ILE A 190 -10.65 -1.21 1.80
C ILE A 190 -10.39 -2.56 1.11
N VAL A 191 -10.23 -2.54 -0.21
CA VAL A 191 -9.97 -3.76 -1.00
C VAL A 191 -8.61 -4.36 -0.65
N ALA A 192 -7.59 -3.53 -0.45
CA ALA A 192 -6.25 -3.96 -0.05
C ALA A 192 -6.27 -4.67 1.31
N CYS A 193 -6.99 -4.14 2.30
CA CYS A 193 -7.13 -4.78 3.61
C CYS A 193 -7.93 -6.10 3.52
N TYR A 194 -8.94 -6.15 2.65
CA TYR A 194 -9.65 -7.39 2.35
C TYR A 194 -8.76 -8.45 1.68
N CYS A 195 -7.99 -8.06 0.66
CA CYS A 195 -7.02 -8.92 -0.01
C CYS A 195 -5.98 -9.44 0.97
N TYR A 196 -5.50 -8.61 1.90
CA TYR A 196 -4.56 -9.07 2.92
C TYR A 196 -5.21 -10.12 3.84
N LYS A 197 -6.43 -9.87 4.35
CA LYS A 197 -7.14 -10.84 5.19
C LYS A 197 -7.36 -12.19 4.51
N LYS A 198 -7.55 -12.20 3.19
CA LYS A 198 -7.82 -13.42 2.41
C LYS A 198 -6.58 -14.10 1.84
N GLY A 199 -5.59 -13.34 1.42
CA GLY A 199 -4.46 -13.82 0.61
C GLY A 199 -3.08 -13.62 1.23
N GLY A 200 -3.00 -12.99 2.41
CA GLY A 200 -1.74 -12.65 3.07
C GLY A 200 -1.06 -11.43 2.47
N PHE A 201 0.08 -11.04 3.04
CA PHE A 201 0.74 -9.79 2.69
C PHE A 201 1.15 -9.73 1.20
N LEU A 202 1.50 -10.88 0.61
CA LEU A 202 1.82 -10.94 -0.82
C LEU A 202 0.62 -10.58 -1.70
N ALA A 203 -0.62 -10.83 -1.26
CA ALA A 203 -1.81 -10.46 -2.00
C ALA A 203 -1.95 -8.93 -2.10
N VAL A 204 -1.75 -8.21 -1.00
CA VAL A 204 -1.85 -6.76 -1.03
C VAL A 204 -0.68 -6.10 -1.77
N LEU A 205 0.53 -6.66 -1.64
CA LEU A 205 1.67 -6.17 -2.43
C LEU A 205 1.46 -6.40 -3.92
N THR A 206 0.91 -7.55 -4.32
CA THR A 206 0.55 -7.84 -5.73
C THR A 206 -0.48 -6.84 -6.25
N LEU A 207 -1.55 -6.61 -5.49
CA LEU A 207 -2.58 -5.62 -5.82
C LEU A 207 -1.97 -4.23 -6.09
N ARG A 208 -1.12 -3.76 -5.17
CA ARG A 208 -0.45 -2.46 -5.26
C ARG A 208 0.46 -2.36 -6.46
N LEU A 209 1.34 -3.34 -6.64
CA LEU A 209 2.29 -3.37 -7.75
C LEU A 209 1.58 -3.40 -9.10
N THR A 210 0.48 -4.16 -9.24
CA THR A 210 -0.31 -4.17 -10.48
C THR A 210 -0.97 -2.81 -10.74
N GLN A 211 -1.53 -2.16 -9.71
CA GLN A 211 -2.12 -0.83 -9.86
C GLN A 211 -1.08 0.22 -10.26
N TYR A 212 0.09 0.21 -9.62
CA TYR A 212 1.21 1.10 -9.96
C TYR A 212 1.80 0.83 -11.34
N LEU A 213 1.91 -0.43 -11.74
CA LEU A 213 2.36 -0.81 -13.08
C LEU A 213 1.50 -0.15 -14.15
N LEU A 214 0.17 -0.24 -14.03
CA LEU A 214 -0.72 0.35 -15.03
C LEU A 214 -0.71 1.88 -14.98
N TYR A 215 -0.98 2.46 -13.81
CA TYR A 215 -1.22 3.89 -13.71
C TYR A 215 0.06 4.71 -13.78
N HIS A 216 1.10 4.30 -13.05
CA HIS A 216 2.29 5.12 -12.90
C HIS A 216 3.44 4.74 -13.82
N ILE A 217 3.55 3.47 -14.22
CA ILE A 217 4.66 3.01 -15.08
C ILE A 217 4.24 3.03 -16.54
N ILE A 218 3.14 2.37 -16.93
CA ILE A 218 2.72 2.27 -18.34
C ILE A 218 2.06 3.57 -18.81
N TYR A 219 1.06 4.06 -18.09
CA TYR A 219 0.36 5.29 -18.45
C TYR A 219 1.16 6.56 -18.08
N GLY A 220 2.01 6.46 -17.07
CA GLY A 220 2.86 7.56 -16.61
C GLY A 220 4.14 7.77 -17.42
N ALA A 221 4.49 6.81 -18.30
CA ALA A 221 5.66 6.87 -19.17
C ALA A 221 5.57 7.97 -20.25
#